data_AF-A0A2T5G4C2-F1
#
_entry.id   AF-A0A2T5G4C2-F1
#
_cell.length_a   1.000
_cell.length_b   1.000
_cell.length_c   1.000
_cell.angle_alpha   90.00
_cell.angle_beta   90.00
_cell.angle_gamma   90.00
#
_symmetry.space_group_name_H-M   'P 1'
#
loop_
_entity.id
_entity.type
_entity.pdbx_description
1 polymer ?
#
loop_
_entity_poly.entity_id
_entity_poly.type
_entity_poly.pdbx_seq_one_letter_code
_entity_poly.pdbx_strand_id
1 'polypeptide(L)'
;MKHDGRYPEGYNGWKNKETWLAHLWLTNDPGTYQAAREAALEGAESLKTLVEARVLPEEASLAADLLSTALAWVDWEEVAVALTEE
;
A
#
# COMPACT_ATOMS: atom_id res chain seq x y z
N MET A 1 0.98 15.05 3.94
CA MET A 1 0.30 14.11 3.03
C MET A 1 -0.71 14.91 2.19
N LYS A 2 -0.75 14.73 0.86
CA LYS A 2 -1.51 15.62 -0.03
C LYS A 2 -3.00 15.26 0.02
N HIS A 3 -3.82 16.06 0.69
CA HIS A 3 -5.27 16.05 0.47
C HIS A 3 -5.54 16.90 -0.77
N ASP A 4 -5.59 16.29 -1.95
CA ASP A 4 -5.98 17.01 -3.18
C ASP A 4 -7.49 16.99 -3.46
N GLY A 5 -8.28 16.48 -2.51
CA GLY A 5 -9.73 16.43 -2.59
C GLY A 5 -10.29 15.29 -3.44
N ARG A 6 -9.47 14.34 -3.93
CA ARG A 6 -9.96 13.16 -4.67
C ARG A 6 -10.88 12.24 -3.87
N TYR A 7 -10.69 12.17 -2.55
CA TYR A 7 -11.45 11.29 -1.66
C TYR A 7 -11.89 12.07 -0.41
N PRO A 8 -12.88 12.99 -0.52
CA PRO A 8 -13.28 13.84 0.59
C PRO A 8 -13.87 13.05 1.77
N GLU A 9 -14.47 11.89 1.49
CA GLU A 9 -15.08 11.00 2.47
C GLU A 9 -14.31 9.67 2.63
N GLY A 10 -13.12 9.57 2.05
CA GLY A 10 -12.41 8.30 1.88
C GLY A 10 -12.97 7.42 0.76
N TYR A 11 -12.64 6.14 0.77
CA TYR A 11 -13.07 5.15 -0.22
C TYR A 11 -13.21 3.77 0.45
N ASN A 12 -14.41 3.18 0.42
CA ASN A 12 -14.70 1.87 1.04
C ASN A 12 -14.28 1.76 2.52
N GLY A 13 -14.36 2.86 3.29
CA GLY A 13 -13.94 2.89 4.69
C GLY A 13 -12.44 3.11 4.92
N TRP A 14 -11.66 3.24 3.84
CA TRP A 14 -10.24 3.58 3.86
C TRP A 14 -10.03 5.04 3.49
N LYS A 15 -8.87 5.61 3.83
CA LYS A 15 -8.56 7.01 3.55
C LYS A 15 -8.60 7.38 2.06
N ASN A 16 -8.27 6.45 1.18
CA ASN A 16 -8.37 6.62 -0.28
C ASN A 16 -8.40 5.26 -1.00
N LYS A 17 -8.61 5.28 -2.32
CA LYS A 17 -8.72 4.07 -3.14
C LYS A 17 -7.39 3.33 -3.23
N GLU A 18 -6.26 4.03 -3.32
CA GLU A 18 -4.93 3.47 -3.39
C GLU A 18 -4.62 2.65 -2.13
N THR A 19 -4.95 3.18 -0.94
CA THR A 19 -4.82 2.47 0.34
C THR A 19 -5.70 1.22 0.38
N TRP A 20 -6.98 1.34 -0.01
CA TRP A 20 -7.89 0.19 -0.05
C TRP A 20 -7.38 -0.91 -1.01
N LEU A 21 -6.91 -0.53 -2.20
CA LEU A 21 -6.37 -1.48 -3.18
C LEU A 21 -5.11 -2.18 -2.68
N ALA A 22 -4.21 -1.44 -2.00
CA ALA A 22 -3.01 -2.02 -1.41
C ALA A 22 -3.38 -3.08 -0.36
N HIS A 23 -4.26 -2.74 0.59
CA HIS A 23 -4.72 -3.69 1.60
C HIS A 23 -5.45 -4.90 0.98
N LEU A 24 -6.35 -4.64 0.03
CA LEU A 24 -7.09 -5.71 -0.67
C LEU A 24 -6.15 -6.69 -1.35
N TRP A 25 -5.12 -6.20 -2.05
CA TRP A 25 -4.15 -7.06 -2.71
C TRP A 25 -3.31 -7.87 -1.71
N LEU A 26 -2.84 -7.22 -0.63
CA LEU A 26 -1.99 -7.85 0.38
C LEU A 26 -2.69 -8.98 1.14
N THR A 27 -4.01 -8.88 1.31
CA THR A 27 -4.82 -9.86 2.05
C THR A 27 -5.46 -10.93 1.15
N ASN A 28 -5.27 -10.86 -0.17
CA ASN A 28 -5.98 -11.72 -1.11
C ASN A 28 -5.45 -13.16 -1.17
N ASP A 29 -4.19 -13.41 -0.79
CA ASP A 29 -3.61 -14.75 -0.71
C ASP A 29 -2.75 -14.95 0.55
N PRO A 30 -2.65 -16.19 1.07
CA PRO A 30 -1.96 -16.44 2.35
C PRO A 30 -0.46 -16.09 2.35
N GLY A 31 0.23 -16.27 1.22
CA GLY A 31 1.67 -16.05 1.15
C GLY A 31 2.01 -14.56 1.15
N THR A 32 1.27 -13.78 0.35
CA THR A 32 1.38 -12.32 0.33
C THR A 32 0.99 -11.74 1.69
N TYR A 33 -0.10 -12.22 2.29
CA TYR A 33 -0.56 -11.76 3.60
C TYR A 33 0.50 -11.98 4.68
N GLN A 34 1.07 -13.18 4.77
CA GLN A 34 2.08 -13.47 5.79
C GLN A 34 3.30 -12.56 5.65
N ALA A 35 3.85 -12.43 4.44
CA ALA A 35 5.00 -11.55 4.21
C ALA A 35 4.68 -10.08 4.50
N ALA A 36 3.47 -9.62 4.14
CA ALA A 36 3.01 -8.27 4.41
C ALA A 36 2.87 -8.02 5.91
N ARG A 37 2.30 -8.97 6.67
CA ARG A 37 2.14 -8.86 8.12
C ARG A 37 3.47 -8.85 8.85
N GLU A 38 4.43 -9.68 8.44
CA GLU A 38 5.80 -9.67 8.98
C GLU A 38 6.46 -8.30 8.77
N ALA A 39 6.40 -7.74 7.56
CA ALA A 39 6.93 -6.41 7.29
C ALA A 39 6.16 -5.30 8.02
N ALA A 40 4.84 -5.41 8.14
CA ALA A 40 4.03 -4.46 8.90
C ALA A 40 4.39 -4.41 10.39
N LEU A 41 4.74 -5.56 10.99
CA LEU A 41 5.24 -5.63 12.37
C LEU A 41 6.60 -4.93 12.55
N GLU A 42 7.40 -4.82 11.49
CA GLU A 42 8.63 -4.03 11.48
C GLU A 42 8.38 -2.52 11.22
N GLY A 43 7.22 -2.19 10.65
CA GLY A 43 6.72 -0.84 10.47
C GLY A 43 6.23 -0.54 9.05
N ALA A 44 5.47 0.55 8.90
CA ALA A 44 4.86 0.96 7.64
C ALA A 44 5.88 1.15 6.49
N GLU A 45 7.09 1.64 6.78
CA GLU A 45 8.13 1.79 5.75
C GLU A 45 8.71 0.45 5.29
N SER A 46 8.80 -0.56 6.18
CA SER A 46 9.21 -1.93 5.81
C SER A 46 8.16 -2.55 4.89
N LEU A 47 6.87 -2.40 5.23
CA LEU A 47 5.75 -2.82 4.40
C LEU A 47 5.77 -2.15 3.02
N LYS A 48 5.95 -0.82 2.96
CA LYS A 48 6.07 -0.08 1.70
C LYS A 48 7.23 -0.60 0.85
N THR A 49 8.42 -0.77 1.45
CA THR A 49 9.61 -1.28 0.75
C THR A 49 9.36 -2.66 0.16
N LEU A 50 8.71 -3.55 0.93
CA LEU A 50 8.33 -4.87 0.46
C LEU A 50 7.41 -4.82 -0.76
N VAL A 51 6.43 -3.91 -0.76
CA VAL A 51 5.50 -3.75 -1.90
C VAL A 51 6.23 -3.18 -3.10
N GLU A 52 6.98 -2.09 -2.92
CA GLU A 52 7.75 -1.46 -3.99
C GLU A 52 8.68 -2.46 -4.68
N ALA A 53 9.40 -3.28 -3.92
CA ALA A 53 10.28 -4.32 -4.45
C ALA A 53 9.56 -5.43 -5.24
N ARG A 54 8.26 -5.63 -5.02
CA ARG A 54 7.46 -6.64 -5.72
C ARG A 54 6.75 -6.13 -6.96
N VAL A 55 6.37 -4.86 -6.98
CA VAL A 55 5.46 -4.32 -8.00
C VAL A 55 6.11 -3.30 -8.92
N LEU A 56 7.18 -2.63 -8.49
CA LEU A 56 7.87 -1.66 -9.34
C LEU A 56 8.78 -2.39 -10.34
N PRO A 57 8.71 -2.04 -11.64
CA PRO A 57 9.71 -2.46 -12.61
C PRO A 57 11.11 -1.99 -12.21
N GLU A 58 12.13 -2.82 -12.42
CA GLU A 58 13.53 -2.47 -12.13
C GLU A 58 14.04 -1.32 -13.01
N GLU A 59 13.55 -1.25 -14.25
CA GLU A 59 13.91 -0.22 -15.21
C GLU A 59 12.94 0.97 -15.16
N ALA A 60 13.51 2.18 -15.18
CA ALA A 60 12.74 3.41 -15.31
C ALA A 60 11.90 3.39 -16.59
N SER A 61 10.60 3.55 -16.44
CA SER A 61 9.61 3.50 -17.52
C SER A 61 8.36 4.25 -17.10
N LEU A 62 7.51 4.62 -18.07
CA LEU A 62 6.20 5.22 -17.77
C LEU A 62 5.38 4.36 -16.80
N ALA A 63 5.48 3.03 -16.91
CA ALA A 63 4.83 2.12 -15.97
C ALA A 63 5.38 2.28 -14.55
N ALA A 64 6.71 2.31 -14.39
CA ALA A 64 7.35 2.53 -13.09
C ALA A 64 6.99 3.91 -12.50
N ASP A 65 6.93 4.96 -13.32
CA ASP A 65 6.55 6.31 -12.89
C ASP A 65 5.09 6.38 -12.42
N LEU A 66 4.16 5.77 -13.16
CA LEU A 66 2.75 5.75 -12.80
C LEU A 66 2.49 4.90 -11.55
N LEU A 67 3.13 3.74 -11.44
CA LEU A 67 3.00 2.87 -10.28
C LEU A 67 3.60 3.50 -9.02
N SER A 68 4.82 4.02 -9.10
CA SER A 68 5.46 4.73 -7.97
C SER A 68 4.65 5.95 -7.56
N THR A 69 4.09 6.68 -8.53
CA THR A 69 3.16 7.77 -8.23
C THR A 69 1.96 7.26 -7.46
N ALA A 70 1.26 6.21 -7.91
CA ALA A 70 0.11 5.66 -7.20
C ALA A 70 0.46 5.15 -5.79
N LEU A 71 1.59 4.45 -5.64
CA LEU A 71 2.08 3.96 -4.35
C LEU A 71 2.41 5.08 -3.36
N ALA A 72 2.84 6.25 -3.86
CA ALA A 72 3.06 7.43 -3.01
C ALA A 72 1.77 8.02 -2.42
N TRP A 73 0.59 7.61 -2.90
CA TRP A 73 -0.71 8.02 -2.34
C TRP A 73 -1.27 7.03 -1.32
N VAL A 74 -0.69 5.84 -1.20
CA VAL A 74 -1.09 4.85 -0.21
C VAL A 74 -0.75 5.36 1.19
N ASP A 75 -1.71 5.23 2.11
CA ASP A 75 -1.47 5.41 3.53
C ASP A 75 -0.92 4.12 4.15
N TRP A 76 0.40 3.94 4.08
CA TRP A 76 1.06 2.74 4.57
C TRP A 76 0.91 2.51 6.08
N GLU A 77 0.70 3.57 6.86
CA GLU A 77 0.42 3.47 8.29
C GLU A 77 -0.95 2.82 8.52
N GLU A 78 -1.99 3.29 7.81
CA GLU A 78 -3.33 2.70 7.87
C GLU A 78 -3.32 1.21 7.47
N VAL A 79 -2.57 0.85 6.41
CA VAL A 79 -2.43 -0.56 5.99
C VAL A 79 -1.69 -1.39 7.03
N ALA A 80 -0.58 -0.88 7.59
CA ALA A 80 0.21 -1.62 8.57
C ALA A 80 -0.58 -1.88 9.86
N VAL A 81 -1.35 -0.90 10.33
CA VAL A 81 -2.27 -1.06 11.46
C VAL A 81 -3.29 -2.16 11.17
N ALA A 82 -3.97 -2.09 10.02
CA ALA A 82 -4.98 -3.11 9.66
C ALA A 82 -4.41 -4.53 9.60
N LEU A 83 -3.18 -4.72 9.09
CA LEU A 83 -2.54 -6.03 9.01
C LEU A 83 -2.08 -6.59 10.37
N THR A 84 -1.91 -5.73 11.38
CA THR A 84 -1.36 -6.13 12.70
C THR A 84 -2.40 -6.17 13.81
N GLU A 85 -3.56 -5.54 13.62
CA GLU A 85 -4.71 -5.59 14.54
C GLU A 85 -5.59 -6.84 14.36
N GLU A 86 -5.28 -7.72 13.39
CA GLU A 86 -5.89 -9.04 13.20
C GLU A 86 -5.24 -10.18 14.01
#